data_AF-A0A1I7EBC2-F1
#
_entry.id   AF-A0A1I7EBC2-F1
#
_cell.length_a   1.000
_cell.length_b   1.000
_cell.length_c   1.000
_cell.angle_alpha   90.00
_cell.angle_beta   90.00
_cell.angle_gamma   90.00
#
_symmetry.space_group_name_H-M   'P 1'
#
loop_
_entity.id
_entity.type
_entity.pdbx_description
1 polymer ?
#
loop_
_entity_poly.entity_id
_entity_poly.type
_entity_poly.pdbx_seq_one_letter_code
_entity_poly.pdbx_strand_id
1 'polypeptide(L)'
;MARFLPQLVTFGLLGSALIVPQHAAVAASPCDGVDTKLTAQRKSDYADLVAKSLDQNIRPSKVSIQGFMQSETWSVVYAEVSVADPGYFFFDSSTGRPVFKDVWGGMADEGDGPQITRWAKKLGANNAIASCFADTVTK
;
A
#
# COMPACT_ATOMS: atom_id res chain seq x y z
N MET A 1 1.96 74.20 37.26
CA MET A 1 0.52 74.31 36.90
C MET A 1 0.40 74.23 35.39
N ALA A 2 -0.36 73.26 34.88
CA ALA A 2 -1.14 73.27 33.62
C ALA A 2 -1.34 71.81 33.19
N ARG A 3 -2.57 71.32 33.37
CA ARG A 3 -3.11 70.06 32.85
C ARG A 3 -3.46 70.24 31.37
N PHE A 4 -3.41 69.22 30.52
CA PHE A 4 -4.44 68.93 29.51
C PHE A 4 -4.28 67.50 28.93
N LEU A 5 -5.41 66.97 28.49
CA LEU A 5 -5.87 65.57 28.41
C LEU A 5 -5.23 64.67 27.31
N PRO A 6 -5.47 63.34 27.38
CA PRO A 6 -4.96 62.34 26.44
C PRO A 6 -5.83 62.26 25.18
N GLN A 7 -5.23 62.03 24.02
CA GLN A 7 -5.96 61.75 22.79
C GLN A 7 -5.70 60.30 22.35
N LEU A 8 -6.73 59.48 22.58
CA LEU A 8 -6.90 58.14 22.04
C LEU A 8 -6.86 58.21 20.51
N VAL A 9 -5.84 57.59 19.91
CA VAL A 9 -5.84 57.31 18.47
C VAL A 9 -6.42 55.91 18.30
N THR A 10 -7.69 55.86 17.90
CA THR A 10 -8.41 54.67 17.48
C THR A 10 -7.78 54.11 16.20
N PHE A 11 -7.01 53.02 16.34
CA PHE A 11 -6.61 52.19 15.20
C PHE A 11 -7.81 51.36 14.74
N GLY A 12 -8.50 51.84 13.71
CA GLY A 12 -9.48 51.06 12.97
C GLY A 12 -8.77 50.02 12.10
N LEU A 13 -8.60 48.80 12.62
CA LEU A 13 -8.19 47.64 11.83
C LEU A 13 -9.41 47.15 11.03
N LEU A 14 -9.55 47.62 9.80
CA LEU A 14 -10.36 46.98 8.77
C LEU A 14 -9.70 45.64 8.40
N GLY A 15 -10.00 44.60 9.18
CA GLY A 15 -9.60 43.22 8.88
C GLY A 15 -10.44 42.66 7.74
N SER A 16 -9.93 42.73 6.51
CA SER A 16 -10.49 41.97 5.39
C SER A 16 -10.31 40.47 5.66
N ALA A 17 -11.38 39.78 6.01
CA ALA A 17 -11.38 38.32 6.13
C ALA A 17 -11.24 37.70 4.73
N LEU A 18 -10.04 37.23 4.40
CA LEU A 18 -9.79 36.37 3.24
C LEU A 18 -10.48 35.03 3.47
N ILE A 19 -11.63 34.81 2.84
CA ILE A 19 -12.30 33.52 2.78
C ILE A 19 -11.51 32.66 1.79
N VAL A 20 -10.55 31.87 2.29
CA VAL A 20 -9.83 30.89 1.46
C VAL A 20 -10.76 29.70 1.24
N PRO A 21 -11.12 29.35 0.00
CA PRO A 21 -11.94 28.17 -0.26
C PRO A 21 -11.15 26.92 0.13
N GLN A 22 -11.59 26.27 1.20
CA GLN A 22 -11.08 24.97 1.64
C GLN A 22 -11.52 23.91 0.64
N HIS A 23 -10.72 23.70 -0.40
CA HIS A 23 -10.87 22.52 -1.25
C HIS A 23 -10.50 21.32 -0.39
N ALA A 24 -11.47 20.49 -0.05
CA ALA A 24 -11.22 19.19 0.57
C ALA A 24 -10.39 18.37 -0.41
N ALA A 25 -9.10 18.20 -0.11
CA ALA A 25 -8.25 17.29 -0.85
C ALA A 25 -8.74 15.88 -0.57
N VAL A 26 -9.38 15.25 -1.57
CA VAL A 26 -9.72 13.83 -1.50
C VAL A 26 -8.39 13.08 -1.58
N ALA A 27 -7.98 12.46 -0.48
CA ALA A 27 -6.81 11.59 -0.48
C ALA A 27 -7.08 10.41 -1.42
N ALA A 28 -6.22 10.23 -2.41
CA ALA A 28 -6.28 9.07 -3.30
C ALA A 28 -6.20 7.78 -2.49
N SER A 29 -6.90 6.73 -2.92
CA SER A 29 -6.81 5.43 -2.27
C SER A 29 -5.40 4.87 -2.45
N PRO A 30 -4.77 4.28 -1.42
CA PRO A 30 -3.44 3.66 -1.55
C PRO A 30 -3.37 2.56 -2.63
N CYS A 31 -4.52 2.00 -3.03
CA CYS A 31 -4.65 1.00 -4.08
C CYS A 31 -5.07 1.55 -5.45
N ASP A 32 -5.15 2.87 -5.64
CA ASP A 32 -5.46 3.45 -6.94
C ASP A 32 -4.40 3.03 -7.98
N GLY A 33 -4.87 2.48 -9.11
CA GLY A 33 -4.00 1.97 -10.18
C GLY A 33 -3.44 0.56 -9.95
N VAL A 34 -3.85 -0.14 -8.88
CA VAL A 34 -3.51 -1.55 -8.65
C VAL A 34 -4.67 -2.44 -9.08
N ASP A 35 -4.41 -3.41 -9.95
CA ASP A 35 -5.41 -4.42 -10.33
C ASP A 35 -5.48 -5.50 -9.26
N THR A 36 -6.63 -5.60 -8.59
CA THR A 36 -6.89 -6.58 -7.53
C THR A 36 -7.77 -7.76 -7.96
N LYS A 37 -8.10 -7.86 -9.26
CA LYS A 37 -9.03 -8.90 -9.75
C LYS A 37 -8.43 -10.29 -9.67
N LEU A 38 -9.02 -11.15 -8.85
CA LEU A 38 -8.62 -12.54 -8.72
C LEU A 38 -9.44 -13.46 -9.64
N THR A 39 -8.95 -13.66 -10.86
CA THR A 39 -9.58 -14.55 -11.86
C THR A 39 -9.19 -16.02 -11.63
N ALA A 40 -9.95 -16.96 -12.22
CA ALA A 40 -9.62 -18.39 -12.17
C ALA A 40 -8.23 -18.69 -12.78
N GLN A 41 -7.88 -18.00 -13.87
CA GLN A 41 -6.55 -18.14 -14.48
C GLN A 41 -5.45 -17.65 -13.53
N ARG A 42 -5.61 -16.46 -12.91
CA ARG A 42 -4.65 -15.94 -11.94
C ARG A 42 -4.50 -16.86 -10.72
N LYS A 43 -5.59 -17.46 -10.23
CA LYS A 43 -5.52 -18.48 -9.18
C LYS A 43 -4.64 -19.65 -9.59
N SER A 44 -4.86 -20.20 -10.78
CA SER A 44 -4.08 -21.33 -11.30
C SER A 44 -2.61 -20.97 -11.51
N ASP A 45 -2.33 -19.86 -12.21
CA ASP A 45 -0.96 -19.45 -12.55
C ASP A 45 -0.12 -19.18 -11.30
N TYR A 46 -0.69 -18.49 -10.32
CA TYR A 46 0.05 -18.14 -9.11
C TYR A 46 0.10 -19.27 -8.09
N ALA A 47 -0.84 -20.21 -8.08
CA ALA A 47 -0.71 -21.44 -7.29
C ALA A 47 0.53 -22.25 -7.73
N ASP A 48 0.76 -22.36 -9.04
CA ASP A 48 1.96 -22.99 -9.60
C ASP A 48 3.25 -22.25 -9.22
N LEU A 49 3.24 -20.92 -9.27
CA LEU A 49 4.41 -20.10 -8.93
C LEU A 49 4.75 -20.16 -7.44
N VAL A 50 3.75 -20.08 -6.56
CA VAL A 50 3.93 -20.18 -5.11
C VAL A 50 4.42 -21.59 -4.73
N ALA A 51 3.86 -22.64 -5.33
CA ALA A 51 4.33 -24.00 -5.10
C ALA A 51 5.81 -24.18 -5.45
N LYS A 52 6.28 -23.53 -6.52
CA LYS A 52 7.70 -23.54 -6.94
C LYS A 52 8.60 -22.68 -6.06
N SER A 53 8.08 -21.63 -5.40
CA SER A 53 8.88 -20.80 -4.48
C SER A 53 9.13 -21.46 -3.13
N LEU A 54 8.28 -22.41 -2.74
CA LEU A 54 8.45 -23.21 -1.54
C LEU A 54 9.36 -24.39 -1.86
N ASP A 55 10.59 -24.39 -1.35
CA ASP A 55 11.62 -25.43 -1.55
C ASP A 55 11.27 -26.76 -0.85
N GLN A 56 10.04 -27.25 -1.04
CA GLN A 56 9.45 -28.38 -0.34
C GLN A 56 8.62 -29.28 -1.27
N ASN A 57 8.79 -29.16 -2.60
CA ASN A 57 8.07 -29.95 -3.62
C ASN A 57 6.54 -29.96 -3.40
N ILE A 58 5.98 -28.80 -3.06
CA ILE A 58 4.53 -28.66 -2.85
C ILE A 58 3.81 -28.81 -4.20
N ARG A 59 2.70 -29.54 -4.20
CA ARG A 59 1.83 -29.62 -5.38
C ARG A 59 1.02 -28.32 -5.50
N PRO A 60 0.88 -27.71 -6.68
CA PRO A 60 0.08 -26.50 -6.85
C PRO A 60 -1.37 -26.63 -6.37
N SER A 61 -1.96 -27.83 -6.45
CA SER A 61 -3.30 -28.11 -5.92
C SER A 61 -3.42 -28.04 -4.39
N LYS A 62 -2.30 -27.84 -3.68
CA LYS A 62 -2.25 -27.59 -2.22
C LYS A 62 -2.00 -26.12 -1.88
N VAL A 63 -2.01 -25.25 -2.89
CA VAL A 63 -1.90 -23.81 -2.74
C VAL A 63 -3.25 -23.19 -3.06
N SER A 64 -3.79 -22.38 -2.16
CA SER A 64 -5.01 -21.61 -2.39
C SER A 64 -4.67 -20.13 -2.50
N ILE A 65 -4.92 -19.53 -3.67
CA ILE A 65 -4.75 -18.08 -3.87
C ILE A 65 -6.04 -17.37 -3.48
N GLN A 66 -5.94 -16.51 -2.47
CA GLN A 66 -7.06 -15.79 -1.85
C GLN A 66 -7.06 -14.30 -2.17
N GLY A 67 -5.90 -13.74 -2.51
CA GLY A 67 -5.76 -12.33 -2.86
C GLY A 67 -4.80 -12.13 -4.02
N PHE A 68 -5.00 -11.05 -4.77
CA PHE A 68 -4.16 -10.67 -5.90
C PHE A 68 -4.01 -9.15 -5.95
N MET A 69 -2.81 -8.70 -6.26
CA MET A 69 -2.50 -7.31 -6.58
C MET A 69 -1.51 -7.32 -7.74
N GLN A 70 -1.72 -6.46 -8.73
CA GLN A 70 -0.77 -6.27 -9.81
C GLN A 70 -0.64 -4.79 -10.18
N SER A 71 0.60 -4.35 -10.36
CA SER A 71 0.92 -3.05 -10.91
C SER A 71 2.19 -3.17 -11.73
N GLU A 72 2.12 -2.77 -13.00
CA GLU A 72 3.22 -2.89 -13.96
C GLU A 72 3.79 -4.32 -13.99
N THR A 73 5.07 -4.50 -13.68
CA THR A 73 5.74 -5.81 -13.67
C THR A 73 5.61 -6.54 -12.33
N TRP A 74 5.04 -5.93 -11.31
CA TRP A 74 4.96 -6.52 -9.97
C TRP A 74 3.59 -7.13 -9.71
N SER A 75 3.63 -8.29 -9.06
CA SER A 75 2.44 -8.96 -8.55
C SER A 75 2.66 -9.40 -7.11
N VAL A 76 1.61 -9.29 -6.29
CA VAL A 76 1.56 -9.80 -4.92
C VAL A 76 0.35 -10.70 -4.80
N VAL A 77 0.53 -11.91 -4.26
CA VAL A 77 -0.57 -12.85 -4.04
C VAL A 77 -0.62 -13.29 -2.59
N TYR A 78 -1.80 -13.21 -2.00
CA TYR A 78 -2.05 -13.79 -0.69
C TYR A 78 -2.42 -15.26 -0.88
N ALA A 79 -1.64 -16.16 -0.30
CA ALA A 79 -1.76 -17.59 -0.51
C ALA A 79 -1.74 -18.37 0.80
N GLU A 80 -2.63 -19.35 0.91
CA GLU A 80 -2.59 -20.40 1.92
C GLU A 80 -1.84 -21.60 1.36
N VAL A 81 -0.98 -22.18 2.19
CA VAL A 81 -0.12 -23.32 1.81
C VAL A 81 -0.15 -24.36 2.93
N SER A 82 0.07 -25.64 2.61
CA SER A 82 -0.09 -26.72 3.60
C SER A 82 1.06 -26.87 4.60
N VAL A 83 2.14 -26.07 4.46
CA VAL A 83 3.41 -26.25 5.18
C VAL A 83 3.84 -25.05 6.02
N ALA A 84 3.12 -23.94 5.92
CA ALA A 84 3.42 -22.70 6.62
C ALA A 84 2.12 -21.89 6.77
N ASP A 85 2.18 -20.86 7.61
CA ASP A 85 1.10 -19.89 7.71
C ASP A 85 0.90 -19.16 6.37
N PRO A 86 -0.32 -18.65 6.10
CA PRO A 86 -0.59 -17.89 4.89
C PRO A 86 0.30 -16.67 4.76
N GLY A 87 0.68 -16.34 3.52
CA GLY A 87 1.63 -15.26 3.26
C GLY A 87 1.34 -14.51 1.97
N TYR A 88 1.90 -13.31 1.88
CA TYR A 88 1.89 -12.48 0.68
C TYR A 88 3.18 -12.68 -0.10
N PHE A 89 3.09 -13.39 -1.21
CA PHE A 89 4.22 -13.73 -2.07
C PHE A 89 4.42 -12.65 -3.14
N PHE A 90 5.64 -12.11 -3.22
CA PHE A 90 6.02 -11.06 -4.15
C PHE A 90 6.70 -11.65 -5.39
N PHE A 91 6.23 -11.24 -6.55
CA PHE A 91 6.77 -11.64 -7.85
C PHE A 91 7.09 -10.41 -8.71
N ASP A 92 8.21 -10.49 -9.43
CA ASP A 92 8.64 -9.49 -10.40
C ASP A 92 8.77 -10.12 -11.79
N SER A 93 8.05 -9.57 -12.75
CA SER A 93 7.98 -10.02 -14.14
C SER A 93 8.80 -9.18 -15.12
N SER A 94 9.68 -8.29 -14.63
CA SER A 94 10.54 -7.43 -15.46
C SER A 94 11.43 -8.20 -16.46
N THR A 95 11.68 -9.49 -16.22
CA THR A 95 12.43 -10.38 -17.11
C THR A 95 11.55 -11.17 -18.10
N GLY A 96 10.27 -10.82 -18.21
CA GLY A 96 9.29 -11.46 -19.09
C GLY A 96 8.52 -12.63 -18.47
N ARG A 97 8.87 -13.07 -17.26
CA ARG A 97 8.10 -14.06 -16.47
C ARG A 97 8.14 -13.70 -14.98
N PRO A 98 7.09 -13.99 -14.20
CA PRO A 98 7.10 -13.73 -12.76
C PRO A 98 8.21 -14.53 -12.06
N VAL A 99 9.10 -13.82 -11.36
CA VAL A 99 10.17 -14.40 -10.53
C VAL A 99 9.87 -14.07 -9.08
N PHE A 100 9.85 -15.10 -8.23
CA PHE A 100 9.68 -14.94 -6.79
C PHE A 100 10.80 -14.07 -6.21
N LYS A 101 10.42 -13.11 -5.36
CA LYS A 101 11.35 -12.17 -4.71
C LYS A 101 11.43 -12.41 -3.21
N ASP A 102 10.29 -12.42 -2.54
CA ASP A 102 10.20 -12.64 -1.10
C ASP A 102 8.75 -12.94 -0.70
N VAL A 103 8.55 -13.38 0.53
CA VAL A 103 7.23 -13.57 1.14
C VAL A 103 7.13 -12.75 2.42
N TRP A 104 6.03 -12.01 2.56
CA TRP A 104 5.68 -11.38 3.80
C TRP A 104 4.69 -12.25 4.57
N GLY A 105 4.94 -12.45 5.86
CA GLY A 105 4.04 -13.12 6.78
C GLY A 105 4.08 -12.44 8.15
N GLY A 106 3.01 -12.60 8.91
CA GLY A 106 2.84 -12.01 10.23
C GLY A 106 1.66 -11.06 10.32
N MET A 107 1.51 -10.44 11.47
CA MET A 107 0.54 -9.38 11.72
C MET A 107 1.21 -8.02 11.51
N ALA A 108 0.41 -7.01 11.15
CA ALA A 108 0.84 -5.63 11.12
C ALA A 108 -0.21 -4.74 11.77
N ASP A 109 0.25 -3.74 12.51
CA ASP A 109 -0.61 -2.75 13.14
C ASP A 109 -0.90 -1.59 12.16
N GLU A 110 -1.96 -0.82 12.39
CA GLU A 110 -2.33 0.35 11.56
C GLU A 110 -1.16 1.34 11.36
N GLY A 111 -0.26 1.44 12.34
CA GLY A 111 0.92 2.31 12.29
C GLY A 111 2.08 1.80 11.43
N ASP A 112 2.05 0.52 11.01
CA ASP A 112 3.17 -0.12 10.31
C ASP A 112 3.21 0.17 8.80
N GLY A 113 2.16 0.80 8.25
CA GLY A 113 2.05 1.07 6.81
C GLY A 113 3.32 1.69 6.19
N PRO A 114 3.91 2.75 6.78
CA PRO A 114 5.13 3.37 6.26
C PRO A 114 6.35 2.45 6.25
N GLN A 115 6.53 1.59 7.26
CA GLN A 115 7.68 0.67 7.30
C GLN A 115 7.49 -0.50 6.33
N ILE A 116 6.27 -1.00 6.18
CA ILE A 116 5.94 -2.08 5.24
C ILE A 116 6.08 -1.59 3.80
N THR A 117 5.63 -0.37 3.51
CA THR A 117 5.85 0.27 2.21
C THR A 117 7.34 0.38 1.89
N ARG A 118 8.18 0.80 2.86
CA ARG A 118 9.63 0.86 2.67
C ARG A 118 10.26 -0.50 2.45
N TRP A 119 9.81 -1.54 3.17
CA TRP A 119 10.27 -2.91 2.99
C TRP A 119 9.96 -3.41 1.57
N ALA A 120 8.72 -3.27 1.10
CA ALA A 120 8.33 -3.70 -0.25
C ALA A 120 9.10 -2.95 -1.34
N LYS A 121 9.35 -1.64 -1.16
CA LYS A 121 10.17 -0.86 -2.09
C LYS A 121 11.64 -1.29 -2.08
N LYS A 122 12.19 -1.71 -0.93
CA LYS A 122 13.55 -2.23 -0.84
C LYS A 122 13.71 -3.57 -1.59
N LEU A 123 12.64 -4.36 -1.72
CA LEU A 123 12.60 -5.53 -2.61
C LEU A 123 12.62 -5.15 -4.10
N GLY A 124 12.31 -3.89 -4.43
CA GLY A 124 12.23 -3.36 -5.78
C GLY A 124 10.80 -3.08 -6.27
N ALA A 125 9.78 -3.30 -5.45
CA ALA A 125 8.39 -3.04 -5.82
C ALA A 125 8.14 -1.56 -6.12
N ASN A 126 7.30 -1.28 -7.11
CA ASN A 126 6.91 0.10 -7.41
C ASN A 126 6.04 0.70 -6.30
N ASN A 127 5.89 2.02 -6.33
CA ASN A 127 5.22 2.74 -5.25
C ASN A 127 3.73 2.39 -5.11
N ALA A 128 3.05 2.09 -6.22
CA ALA A 128 1.62 1.79 -6.24
C ALA A 128 1.34 0.47 -5.50
N ILE A 129 2.02 -0.60 -5.90
CA ILE A 129 1.80 -1.92 -5.27
C ILE A 129 2.34 -1.97 -3.83
N ALA A 130 3.45 -1.28 -3.54
CA ALA A 130 4.00 -1.23 -2.19
C ALA A 130 3.06 -0.52 -1.21
N SER A 131 2.45 0.59 -1.62
CA SER A 131 1.50 1.35 -0.79
C SER A 131 0.19 0.58 -0.62
N CYS A 132 -0.33 -0.02 -1.70
CA CYS A 132 -1.56 -0.82 -1.65
C CYS A 132 -1.41 -2.06 -0.76
N PHE A 133 -0.28 -2.76 -0.88
CA PHE A 133 0.04 -3.90 -0.03
C PHE A 133 0.09 -3.50 1.43
N ALA A 134 0.83 -2.44 1.76
CA ALA A 134 0.94 -1.94 3.13
C ALA A 134 -0.44 -1.60 3.70
N ASP A 135 -1.24 -0.83 2.96
CA ASP A 135 -2.61 -0.50 3.35
C ASP A 135 -3.50 -1.73 3.55
N THR A 136 -3.32 -2.78 2.75
CA THR A 136 -4.09 -4.02 2.88
C THR A 136 -3.75 -4.81 4.13
N VAL A 137 -2.48 -4.85 4.53
CA VAL A 137 -2.04 -5.67 5.67
C VAL A 137 -2.15 -4.97 7.02
N THR A 138 -2.35 -3.65 7.03
CA THR A 138 -2.50 -2.85 8.25
C THR A 138 -3.96 -2.46 8.54
N LYS A 139 -4.93 -3.18 7.97
CA LYS A 139 -6.38 -2.91 8.10
C LYS A 139 -7.13 -4.13 8.62
#